data_AF-A0A1J9Q279-F1
#
_entry.id   AF-A0A1J9Q279-F1
#
_cell.length_a   1.000
_cell.length_b   1.000
_cell.length_c   1.000
_cell.angle_alpha   90.00
_cell.angle_beta   90.00
_cell.angle_gamma   90.00
#
_symmetry.space_group_name_H-M   'P 1'
#
loop_
_entity.id
_entity.type
_entity.pdbx_description
1 polymer ?
#
loop_
_entity_poly.entity_id
_entity_poly.type
_entity_poly.pdbx_seq_one_letter_code
_entity_poly.pdbx_strand_id
1 'polypeptide(L)'
;MSRLLADSYLTDDQSIEPPSLRLLAIHRASAHILRRSRVGKYINNILRDMEGIGVRADASTELGRIMKLRLGGWLDRAVGAHA
;
A
#
# COMPACT_ATOMS: atom_id res chain seq x y z
N MET A 1 35.47 -17.86 17.64
CA MET A 1 34.39 -17.58 18.60
C MET A 1 34.31 -16.06 18.75
N SER A 2 33.54 -15.33 17.96
CA SER A 2 32.08 -15.18 17.97
C SER A 2 31.62 -14.02 18.85
N ARG A 3 30.74 -13.18 18.25
CA ARG A 3 29.88 -12.12 18.81
C ARG A 3 30.50 -10.73 18.93
N LEU A 4 29.85 -9.62 18.56
CA LEU A 4 28.54 -9.23 17.97
C LEU A 4 28.78 -7.76 17.56
N LEU A 5 28.50 -7.31 16.32
CA LEU A 5 27.22 -6.74 15.86
C LEU A 5 26.55 -5.79 16.87
N ALA A 6 26.22 -4.57 16.40
CA ALA A 6 25.76 -3.38 17.14
C ALA A 6 26.95 -2.53 17.61
N ASP A 7 27.22 -1.32 17.14
CA ASP A 7 26.46 -0.31 16.43
C ASP A 7 27.48 0.47 15.58
N SER A 8 27.22 0.90 14.35
CA SER A 8 26.42 2.10 14.14
C SER A 8 26.38 2.35 12.62
N TYR A 9 25.21 2.18 12.01
CA TYR A 9 24.93 2.74 10.68
C TYR A 9 24.63 4.25 10.76
N LEU A 10 25.17 4.94 11.77
CA LEU A 10 25.02 6.37 11.95
C LEU A 10 26.33 7.01 11.50
N THR A 11 26.46 7.17 10.19
CA THR A 11 27.40 8.14 9.62
C THR A 11 27.04 9.51 10.19
N ASP A 12 28.00 10.10 10.91
CA ASP A 12 27.97 11.41 11.58
C ASP A 12 27.88 12.60 10.59
N ASP A 13 27.66 12.30 9.31
CA ASP A 13 27.38 13.25 8.25
C ASP A 13 25.95 12.99 7.80
N GLN A 14 25.03 13.92 8.07
CA GLN A 14 23.64 13.88 7.61
C GLN A 14 23.51 14.02 6.08
N SER A 15 24.52 13.60 5.32
CA SER A 15 24.43 13.43 3.90
C SER A 15 23.65 12.15 3.64
N ILE A 16 22.35 12.30 3.35
CA ILE A 16 21.57 11.21 2.79
C ILE A 16 22.24 10.87 1.45
N GLU A 17 23.01 9.78 1.45
CA GLU A 17 23.61 9.22 0.23
C GLU A 17 22.54 9.20 -0.86
N PRO A 18 22.81 9.82 -2.03
CA PRO A 18 21.80 9.94 -3.07
C PRO A 18 21.28 8.55 -3.43
N PRO A 19 19.96 8.38 -3.60
CA PRO A 19 19.38 7.08 -3.90
C PRO A 19 20.03 6.54 -5.18
N SER A 20 20.39 5.26 -5.17
CA SER A 20 21.07 4.65 -6.33
C SER A 20 20.29 4.93 -7.62
N LEU A 21 21.00 5.30 -8.68
CA LEU A 21 20.38 5.66 -9.97
C LEU A 21 19.51 4.51 -10.53
N ARG A 22 19.91 3.26 -10.26
CA ARG A 22 19.14 2.07 -10.63
C ARG A 22 17.81 1.98 -9.87
N LEU A 23 17.81 2.25 -8.56
CA LEU A 23 16.58 2.26 -7.77
C LEU A 23 15.65 3.39 -8.21
N LEU A 24 16.19 4.58 -8.50
CA LEU A 24 15.41 5.70 -9.02
C LEU A 24 14.78 5.37 -10.38
N ALA A 25 15.50 4.68 -11.27
CA ALA A 25 14.98 4.22 -12.55
C ALA A 25 13.82 3.23 -12.38
N ILE A 26 13.95 2.27 -11.45
CA ILE A 26 12.89 1.31 -11.12
C ILE A 26 11.67 2.03 -10.54
N HIS A 27 11.85 2.94 -9.58
CA HIS A 27 10.76 3.71 -9.00
C HIS A 27 10.00 4.51 -10.06
N ARG A 28 10.73 5.16 -10.97
CA ARG A 28 10.13 5.90 -12.11
C ARG A 28 9.34 4.99 -13.04
N ALA A 29 9.86 3.81 -13.37
CA ALA A 29 9.15 2.84 -14.20
C ALA A 29 7.84 2.37 -13.52
N SER A 30 7.89 2.06 -12.23
CA SER A 30 6.70 1.69 -11.44
C SER A 30 5.66 2.81 -11.41
N ALA A 31 6.08 4.06 -11.16
CA ALA A 31 5.19 5.20 -11.16
C ALA A 31 4.53 5.43 -12.53
N HIS A 32 5.28 5.25 -13.62
CA HIS A 32 4.75 5.34 -14.99
C HIS A 32 3.74 4.23 -15.28
N ILE A 33 4.02 2.99 -14.91
CA ILE A 33 3.08 1.86 -15.09
C ILE A 33 1.80 2.12 -14.31
N LEU A 34 1.89 2.54 -13.06
CA LEU A 34 0.71 2.87 -12.22
C LEU A 34 -0.10 4.05 -12.78
N ARG A 35 0.57 5.07 -13.32
CA ARG A 35 -0.09 6.21 -13.96
C ARG A 35 -0.79 5.80 -15.25
N ARG A 36 -0.10 5.02 -16.11
CA ARG A 36 -0.58 4.59 -17.42
C ARG A 36 -1.69 3.55 -17.34
N SER A 37 -1.64 2.65 -16.37
CA SER A 37 -2.71 1.67 -16.11
C SER A 37 -4.00 2.31 -15.64
N ARG A 38 -3.96 3.60 -15.26
CA ARG A 38 -5.08 4.32 -14.63
C ARG A 38 -5.61 3.59 -13.40
N VAL A 39 -4.82 2.69 -12.78
CA VAL A 39 -5.28 1.86 -11.66
C VAL A 39 -5.74 2.73 -10.49
N GLY A 40 -5.09 3.87 -10.27
CA GLY A 40 -5.53 4.84 -9.27
C GLY A 40 -6.91 5.43 -9.58
N LYS A 41 -7.25 5.67 -10.85
CA LYS A 41 -8.59 6.13 -11.24
C LYS A 41 -9.64 5.02 -11.06
N TYR A 42 -9.28 3.78 -11.38
CA TYR A 42 -10.18 2.64 -11.21
C TYR A 42 -10.48 2.37 -9.72
N ILE A 43 -9.44 2.35 -8.88
CA ILE A 43 -9.58 2.27 -7.42
C ILE A 43 -10.46 3.43 -6.92
N ASN A 44 -10.16 4.67 -7.30
CA ASN A 44 -10.93 5.83 -6.85
C ASN A 44 -12.41 5.78 -7.29
N ASN A 45 -12.70 5.26 -8.48
CA ASN A 45 -14.07 5.07 -8.93
C ASN A 45 -14.80 4.02 -8.08
N ILE A 46 -14.18 2.86 -7.83
CA ILE A 46 -14.74 1.82 -6.94
C ILE A 46 -15.02 2.39 -5.54
N LEU A 47 -14.08 3.16 -4.99
CA LEU A 47 -14.25 3.79 -3.67
C LEU A 47 -15.41 4.78 -3.67
N ARG A 48 -15.53 5.61 -4.71
CA ARG A 48 -16.64 6.57 -4.86
C ARG A 48 -17.98 5.88 -5.07
N ASP A 49 -18.03 4.80 -5.83
CA ASP A 49 -19.25 4.01 -6.06
C ASP A 49 -19.73 3.36 -4.74
N MET A 50 -18.78 2.92 -3.89
CA MET A 50 -19.07 2.42 -2.55
C MET A 50 -19.51 3.53 -1.58
N GLU A 51 -19.00 4.74 -1.74
CA GLU A 51 -19.34 5.90 -0.91
C GLU A 51 -20.67 6.55 -1.32
N GLY A 52 -21.08 6.41 -2.59
CA GLY A 52 -22.36 6.88 -3.11
C GLY A 52 -23.60 6.24 -2.46
N ILE A 53 -23.42 5.16 -1.69
CA ILE A 53 -24.47 4.53 -0.87
C ILE A 53 -24.75 5.33 0.42
N GLY A 54 -23.96 6.38 0.68
CA GLY A 54 -24.12 7.28 1.82
C GLY A 54 -23.61 6.70 3.14
N VAL A 55 -23.55 7.56 4.15
CA VAL A 55 -23.23 7.16 5.52
C VAL A 55 -24.47 6.53 6.15
N ARG A 56 -24.34 5.28 6.59
CA ARG A 56 -25.42 4.55 7.29
C ARG A 56 -25.67 5.19 8.66
N ALA A 57 -26.82 4.89 9.28
CA ALA A 57 -27.20 5.40 10.60
C ALA A 57 -26.19 5.07 11.72
N ASP A 58 -25.35 4.05 11.52
CA ASP A 58 -24.26 3.64 12.42
C ASP A 58 -22.94 4.41 12.14
N ALA A 59 -22.99 5.49 11.37
CA ALA A 59 -21.84 6.25 10.89
C ALA A 59 -20.83 5.44 10.05
N SER A 60 -21.20 4.22 9.62
CA SER A 60 -20.37 3.42 8.72
C SER A 60 -20.63 3.77 7.26
N THR A 61 -19.59 3.64 6.43
CA THR A 61 -19.71 3.63 4.97
C THR A 61 -19.57 2.20 4.47
N GLU A 62 -20.09 1.91 3.28
CA GLU A 62 -19.90 0.60 2.64
C GLU A 62 -18.41 0.31 2.44
N LEU A 63 -17.64 1.34 2.09
CA LEU A 63 -16.18 1.27 2.05
C LEU A 63 -15.58 0.86 3.41
N GLY A 64 -15.99 1.51 4.50
CA GLY A 64 -15.51 1.18 5.85
C GLY A 64 -15.82 -0.27 6.24
N ARG A 65 -17.00 -0.79 5.86
CA ARG A 65 -17.37 -2.20 6.09
C ARG A 65 -16.48 -3.15 5.30
N ILE A 66 -16.30 -2.93 4.00
CA ILE A 66 -15.46 -3.78 3.14
C ILE A 66 -14.00 -3.76 3.59
N MET A 67 -13.46 -2.59 3.95
CA MET A 67 -12.11 -2.48 4.50
C MET A 67 -11.97 -3.26 5.80
N LYS A 68 -12.98 -3.23 6.68
CA LYS A 68 -12.98 -4.02 7.92
C LYS A 68 -12.98 -5.53 7.64
N LEU A 69 -13.71 -6.00 6.63
CA LEU A 69 -13.69 -7.41 6.22
C LEU A 69 -12.32 -7.82 5.65
N ARG A 70 -11.69 -6.95 4.84
CA ARG A 70 -10.37 -7.19 4.27
C ARG A 70 -9.27 -7.21 5.33
N LEU A 71 -9.22 -6.18 6.19
CA LEU A 71 -8.24 -6.09 7.27
C LEU A 71 -8.42 -7.19 8.33
N GLY A 72 -9.64 -7.69 8.51
CA GLY A 72 -9.94 -8.88 9.30
C GLY A 72 -9.53 -10.21 8.64
N GLY A 73 -8.91 -10.18 7.46
CA GLY A 73 -8.42 -11.36 6.74
C GLY A 73 -9.50 -12.25 6.14
N TRP A 74 -10.77 -11.82 6.15
CA TRP A 74 -11.87 -12.65 5.63
C TRP A 74 -11.78 -12.77 4.10
N LEU A 75 -11.52 -11.66 3.39
CA LEU A 75 -11.36 -11.72 1.92
C LEU A 75 -10.15 -12.58 1.51
N ASP A 76 -9.07 -12.60 2.30
CA ASP A 76 -7.88 -13.41 2.02
C ASP A 76 -8.20 -14.91 2.14
N ARG A 77 -9.06 -15.30 3.09
CA ARG A 77 -9.56 -16.68 3.21
C ARG A 77 -10.52 -17.07 2.10
N ALA A 78 -11.37 -16.14 1.66
CA ALA A 78 -12.31 -16.39 0.57
C ALA A 78 -11.57 -16.66 -0.76
N VAL A 79 -10.48 -15.94 -1.03
CA VAL A 79 -9.63 -16.15 -2.21
C VAL A 79 -8.82 -17.46 -2.12
N GLY A 80 -8.38 -17.85 -0.91
CA GLY A 80 -7.68 -19.13 -0.69
C GLY A 80 -8.57 -20.36 -0.69
N ALA A 81 -9.90 -20.21 -0.57
CA ALA A 81 -10.86 -21.32 -0.53
C ALA A 81 -11.31 -21.81 -1.92
N HIS A 82 -10.80 -21.21 -3.00
CA HIS A 82 -11.09 -21.58 -4.39
C HIS A 82 -9.83 -21.97 -5.18
N ALA A 83 -8.73 -22.27 -4.47
CA ALA A 83 -7.49 -22.82 -5.02
C ALA A 83 -7.39 -24.32 -4.72
#